data_AF-A0A8C7MK24-F1
#
_entry.id   AF-A0A8C7MK24-F1
#
_cell.length_a   1.000
_cell.length_b   1.000
_cell.length_c   1.000
_cell.angle_alpha   90.00
_cell.angle_beta   90.00
_cell.angle_gamma   90.00
#
_symmetry.space_group_name_H-M   'P 1'
#
loop_
_entity.id
_entity.type
_entity.pdbx_description
1 polymer ?
#
loop_
_entity_poly.entity_id
_entity_poly.type
_entity_poly.pdbx_seq_one_letter_code
_entity_poly.pdbx_strand_id
1 'polypeptide(L)'
;MKSPSFSLRLFLLICLAPLLFFLVRQGSEGGWGPNSDRSHNNITILLWHWPFGPSYNLEGDVCWNRYRIPDCRLVDQRSLYPSADLVVFHHRELMNGQERLPLHLHRPRHQKWVWLSLESPDNNRYLNSFNNVFNWTMSYRRDADITIPYGKLLLKDCDTGNNSTEDIIPKNKSILACWVVSHYEPQHRRSLVYKSLKRSIPVEVYGRLRGSVLASIDLLPTISSCYFYLSFENSIAKDYITEKLWRNAYQAGAVPVVLGPPPDDYMAVAPPNSFIHVEDFPSTKELGNYLRQLQLDKERYAGYFAWRHSYQVKVYTDWRERLCSICPQYHSLPAQKVYHDLEAWVRK
;
A
#
# COMPACT_ATOMS: atom_id res chain seq x y z
N MET A 1 -32.37 -38.88 42.07
CA MET A 1 -31.88 -40.04 42.86
C MET A 1 -30.90 -40.83 42.00
N LYS A 2 -29.69 -41.05 42.54
CA LYS A 2 -28.63 -42.02 42.18
C LYS A 2 -27.82 -41.81 40.87
N SER A 3 -26.55 -41.41 41.07
CA SER A 3 -25.39 -41.84 40.27
C SER A 3 -25.05 -43.31 40.55
N PRO A 4 -24.13 -43.96 39.80
CA PRO A 4 -22.67 -43.86 40.03
C PRO A 4 -21.85 -43.68 38.72
N SER A 5 -20.78 -42.88 38.67
CA SER A 5 -19.38 -43.20 39.04
C SER A 5 -18.77 -44.37 38.25
N PHE A 6 -17.84 -44.08 37.32
CA PHE A 6 -16.71 -44.98 37.02
C PHE A 6 -15.47 -44.22 36.50
N SER A 7 -14.45 -44.21 37.36
CA SER A 7 -12.99 -44.31 37.19
C SER A 7 -12.23 -43.55 36.08
N LEU A 8 -11.37 -42.67 36.60
CA LEU A 8 -10.19 -42.00 36.04
C LEU A 8 -9.05 -43.01 35.73
N ARG A 9 -8.46 -43.00 34.53
CA ARG A 9 -7.08 -43.46 34.31
C ARG A 9 -6.32 -42.57 33.32
N LEU A 10 -5.33 -41.90 33.90
CA LEU A 10 -4.29 -41.07 33.34
C LEU A 10 -3.24 -41.95 32.64
N PHE A 11 -2.88 -41.67 31.39
CA PHE A 11 -1.68 -42.23 30.75
C PHE A 11 -0.69 -41.09 30.43
N LEU A 12 0.29 -40.93 31.32
CA LEU A 12 1.54 -40.23 31.07
C LEU A 12 2.51 -41.23 30.43
N LEU A 13 3.02 -40.92 29.24
CA LEU A 13 4.17 -41.61 28.65
C LEU A 13 5.36 -40.66 28.68
N ILE A 14 6.21 -40.90 29.68
CA ILE A 14 7.55 -40.34 29.85
C ILE A 14 8.51 -41.25 29.06
N CYS A 15 9.20 -40.70 28.07
CA CYS A 15 10.36 -41.36 27.45
C CYS A 15 11.65 -40.84 28.10
N LEU A 16 12.37 -41.72 28.79
CA LEU A 16 13.70 -41.47 29.35
C LEU A 16 14.74 -42.39 28.68
N ALA A 17 15.83 -41.76 28.23
CA ALA A 17 17.23 -42.22 28.21
C ALA A 17 17.63 -43.32 27.16
N PRO A 18 18.91 -43.37 26.69
CA PRO A 18 20.12 -43.06 27.46
C PRO A 18 21.26 -42.24 26.81
N LEU A 19 22.02 -41.64 27.72
CA LEU A 19 23.38 -41.10 27.58
C LEU A 19 24.39 -42.16 27.17
N LEU A 20 25.33 -41.81 26.28
CA LEU A 20 26.68 -42.39 26.24
C LEU A 20 27.69 -41.33 25.77
N PHE A 21 28.45 -40.85 26.77
CA PHE A 21 29.85 -40.40 26.77
C PHE A 21 30.54 -40.11 25.43
N PHE A 22 30.97 -38.85 25.24
CA PHE A 22 32.34 -38.56 24.78
C PHE A 22 32.92 -37.34 25.51
N LEU A 23 34.22 -37.42 25.75
CA LEU A 23 35.02 -36.72 26.74
C LEU A 23 35.25 -35.23 26.49
N VAL A 24 35.44 -34.56 27.63
CA VAL A 24 35.97 -33.23 27.89
C VAL A 24 37.19 -32.87 27.04
N ARG A 25 37.19 -31.64 26.49
CA ARG A 25 38.41 -30.83 26.32
C ARG A 25 38.10 -29.39 26.73
N GLN A 26 38.65 -28.98 27.87
CA GLN A 26 38.77 -27.57 28.28
C GLN A 26 39.66 -26.82 27.29
N GLY A 27 39.31 -25.58 26.95
CA GLY A 27 40.20 -24.69 26.21
C GLY A 27 39.55 -23.41 25.70
N SER A 28 39.91 -22.30 26.36
CA SER A 28 39.84 -20.88 25.97
C SER A 28 38.49 -20.20 25.80
N GLU A 29 38.21 -19.33 26.77
CA GLU A 29 37.65 -18.00 26.53
C GLU A 29 38.35 -17.35 25.33
N GLY A 30 37.62 -17.18 24.24
CA GLY A 30 38.07 -16.54 23.01
C GLY A 30 37.25 -15.28 22.77
N GLY A 31 37.93 -14.14 22.77
CA GLY A 31 37.35 -12.81 22.71
C GLY A 31 36.44 -12.56 21.51
N TRP A 32 35.63 -11.52 21.66
CA TRP A 32 34.89 -10.88 20.59
C TRP A 32 35.86 -10.35 19.54
N GLY A 33 36.20 -11.19 18.57
CA GLY A 33 36.78 -10.78 17.29
C GLY A 33 35.66 -10.32 16.35
N PRO A 34 35.90 -9.29 15.51
CA PRO A 34 34.91 -8.80 14.57
C PRO A 34 34.58 -9.93 13.59
N ASN A 35 33.30 -10.25 13.51
CA ASN A 35 32.81 -11.28 12.62
C ASN A 35 33.17 -10.90 11.18
N SER A 36 33.78 -11.87 10.51
CA SER A 36 34.28 -11.86 9.13
C SER A 36 33.41 -11.08 8.14
N ASP A 37 34.06 -10.14 7.46
CA ASP A 37 33.92 -9.76 6.05
C ASP A 37 32.72 -10.39 5.29
N ARG A 38 31.55 -9.74 5.36
CA ARG A 38 30.54 -9.80 4.31
C ARG A 38 30.72 -8.56 3.44
N SER A 39 31.53 -8.66 2.39
CA SER A 39 31.55 -7.68 1.30
C SER A 39 30.30 -7.82 0.40
N HIS A 40 29.10 -7.73 0.99
CA HIS A 40 27.91 -7.45 0.20
C HIS A 40 27.90 -5.94 -0.06
N ASN A 41 28.36 -5.54 -1.25
CA ASN A 41 28.20 -4.16 -1.71
C ASN A 41 26.71 -3.81 -1.67
N ASN A 42 26.33 -2.76 -0.91
CA ASN A 42 24.96 -2.25 -0.88
C ASN A 42 24.44 -2.04 -2.31
N ILE A 43 23.20 -2.47 -2.57
CA ILE A 43 22.53 -2.27 -3.86
C ILE A 43 22.35 -0.77 -4.07
N THR A 44 22.97 -0.23 -5.12
CA THR A 44 22.89 1.20 -5.44
C THR A 44 21.71 1.48 -6.35
N ILE A 45 20.71 2.16 -5.79
CA ILE A 45 19.50 2.63 -6.48
C ILE A 45 19.68 4.09 -6.83
N LEU A 46 19.80 4.39 -8.12
CA LEU A 46 19.76 5.74 -8.65
C LEU A 46 18.33 6.11 -9.04
N LEU A 47 17.74 7.08 -8.36
CA LEU A 47 16.54 7.75 -8.84
C LEU A 47 16.93 8.80 -9.89
N TRP A 48 16.46 8.65 -11.14
CA TRP A 48 16.86 9.56 -12.22
C TRP A 48 16.28 10.97 -12.07
N HIS A 49 15.06 11.04 -11.52
CA HIS A 49 14.32 12.27 -11.24
C HIS A 49 13.25 12.02 -10.18
N TRP A 50 12.98 13.04 -9.36
CA TRP A 50 11.98 12.95 -8.30
C TRP A 50 10.55 13.04 -8.85
N PRO A 51 9.64 12.15 -8.42
CA PRO A 51 8.23 12.23 -8.80
C PRO A 51 7.60 13.57 -8.41
N PHE A 52 6.93 14.21 -9.38
CA PHE A 52 6.18 15.46 -9.21
C PHE A 52 6.99 16.71 -8.82
N GLY A 53 8.32 16.64 -8.76
CA GLY A 53 9.21 17.78 -8.55
C GLY A 53 9.94 17.85 -7.19
N PRO A 54 9.26 17.65 -6.03
CA PRO A 54 9.93 17.74 -4.72
C PRO A 54 11.06 16.72 -4.56
N SER A 55 12.26 17.20 -4.24
CA SER A 55 13.39 16.36 -3.84
C SER A 55 13.41 16.13 -2.33
N TYR A 56 14.13 15.09 -1.91
CA TYR A 56 14.28 14.74 -0.51
C TYR A 56 15.75 14.60 -0.17
N ASN A 57 16.12 14.89 1.09
CA ASN A 57 17.48 14.66 1.55
C ASN A 57 17.78 13.15 1.58
N LEU A 58 18.86 12.76 0.88
CA LEU A 58 19.42 11.42 0.78
C LEU A 58 20.79 11.27 1.48
N GLU A 59 21.15 12.20 2.36
CA GLU A 59 22.39 12.13 3.13
C GLU A 59 22.39 10.94 4.10
N GLY A 60 23.51 10.21 4.12
CA GLY A 60 23.69 8.99 4.90
C GLY A 60 22.88 7.80 4.38
N ASP A 61 22.81 6.74 5.18
CA ASP A 61 22.02 5.55 4.84
C ASP A 61 20.54 5.78 5.20
N VAL A 62 19.82 6.50 4.34
CA VAL A 62 18.39 6.79 4.54
C VAL A 62 17.56 5.51 4.67
N CYS A 63 17.88 4.47 3.91
CA CYS A 63 17.14 3.22 3.92
C CYS A 63 17.23 2.51 5.27
N TRP A 64 18.44 2.40 5.83
CA TRP A 64 18.64 1.87 7.16
C TRP A 64 18.13 2.81 8.25
N ASN A 65 18.53 4.08 8.22
CA ASN A 65 18.29 5.01 9.32
C ASN A 65 16.80 5.33 9.53
N ARG A 66 16.02 5.42 8.45
CA ARG A 66 14.59 5.76 8.53
C ARG A 66 13.66 4.55 8.47
N TYR A 67 14.01 3.54 7.68
CA TYR A 67 13.09 2.43 7.38
C TYR A 67 13.62 1.06 7.81
N ARG A 68 14.84 0.99 8.37
CA ARG A 68 15.50 -0.24 8.81
C ARG A 68 15.63 -1.27 7.68
N ILE A 69 15.84 -0.78 6.45
CA ILE A 69 16.08 -1.62 5.26
C ILE A 69 17.60 -1.68 5.04
N PRO A 70 18.25 -2.85 5.26
CA PRO A 70 19.69 -3.01 5.08
C PRO A 70 20.08 -3.13 3.59
N ASP A 71 21.39 -3.15 3.33
CA ASP A 71 22.00 -3.47 2.03
C ASP A 71 21.52 -2.58 0.88
N CYS A 72 21.17 -1.32 1.19
CA CYS A 72 20.47 -0.43 0.27
C CYS A 72 21.08 0.96 0.25
N ARG A 73 21.56 1.41 -0.91
CA ARG A 73 22.10 2.75 -1.12
C ARG A 73 21.24 3.53 -2.11
N LEU A 74 20.37 4.40 -1.59
CA LEU A 74 19.53 5.28 -2.41
C LEU A 74 20.26 6.59 -2.72
N VAL A 75 20.35 6.94 -4.01
CA VAL A 75 21.01 8.16 -4.51
C VAL A 75 20.18 8.81 -5.63
N ASP A 76 20.37 10.11 -5.84
CA ASP A 76 19.75 10.88 -6.95
C ASP A 76 20.80 11.67 -7.77
N GLN A 77 22.08 11.40 -7.53
CA GLN A 77 23.20 12.04 -8.23
C GLN A 77 23.46 11.35 -9.57
N ARG A 78 23.15 12.02 -10.68
CA ARG A 78 23.33 11.47 -12.05
C ARG A 78 24.76 11.05 -12.38
N SER A 79 25.77 11.60 -11.71
CA SER A 79 27.17 11.19 -11.83
C SER A 79 27.43 9.74 -11.42
N LEU A 80 26.56 9.15 -10.61
CA LEU A 80 26.63 7.74 -10.18
C LEU A 80 25.97 6.78 -11.18
N TYR A 81 25.43 7.28 -12.29
CA TYR A 81 24.84 6.44 -13.33
C TYR A 81 25.74 5.29 -13.82
N PRO A 82 27.07 5.46 -14.04
CA PRO A 82 27.91 4.36 -14.52
C PRO A 82 28.11 3.22 -13.50
N SER A 83 27.89 3.47 -12.21
CA SER A 83 28.14 2.52 -11.11
C SER A 83 26.87 2.05 -10.39
N ALA A 84 25.70 2.59 -10.74
CA ALA A 84 24.43 2.18 -10.12
C ALA A 84 23.98 0.81 -10.62
N ASP A 85 23.55 -0.06 -9.71
CA ASP A 85 22.91 -1.35 -10.02
C ASP A 85 21.54 -1.15 -10.68
N LEU A 86 20.82 -0.10 -10.24
CA LEU A 86 19.46 0.21 -10.64
C LEU A 86 19.31 1.68 -10.98
N VAL A 87 18.54 1.96 -12.04
CA VAL A 87 18.08 3.31 -12.35
C VAL A 87 16.57 3.32 -12.45
N VAL A 88 15.92 4.10 -11.59
CA VAL A 88 14.46 4.21 -11.50
C VAL A 88 13.99 5.47 -12.20
N PHE A 89 12.99 5.30 -13.07
CA PHE A 89 12.40 6.39 -13.85
C PHE A 89 10.91 6.50 -13.58
N HIS A 90 10.47 7.63 -13.02
CA HIS A 90 9.05 7.88 -12.84
C HIS A 90 8.39 8.27 -14.18
N HIS A 91 7.30 7.59 -14.53
CA HIS A 91 6.67 7.72 -15.84
C HIS A 91 6.11 9.11 -16.11
N ARG A 92 5.59 9.80 -15.08
CA ARG A 92 4.92 11.09 -15.24
C ARG A 92 5.82 12.15 -15.90
N GLU A 93 7.07 12.27 -15.45
CA GLU A 93 8.00 13.27 -16.00
C GLU A 93 8.48 12.86 -17.39
N LEU A 94 8.59 11.55 -17.68
CA LEU A 94 8.89 11.05 -19.02
C LEU A 94 7.76 11.37 -20.01
N MET A 95 6.51 11.05 -19.67
CA MET A 95 5.36 11.26 -20.56
C MET A 95 5.04 12.74 -20.81
N ASN A 96 5.44 13.62 -19.88
CA ASN A 96 5.27 15.07 -20.03
C ASN A 96 6.48 15.74 -20.70
N GLY A 97 7.54 14.99 -21.01
CA GLY A 97 8.77 15.51 -21.59
C GLY A 97 9.58 16.41 -20.64
N GLN A 98 9.27 16.39 -19.34
CA GLN A 98 10.03 17.10 -18.30
C GLN A 98 11.39 16.44 -18.08
N GLU A 99 11.46 15.13 -18.26
CA GLU A 99 12.68 14.34 -18.17
C GLU A 99 12.81 13.40 -19.36
N ARG A 100 14.05 12.98 -19.64
CA ARG A 100 14.37 12.07 -20.74
C ARG A 100 15.27 10.94 -20.26
N LEU A 101 15.13 9.79 -20.91
CA LEU A 101 16.03 8.67 -20.73
C LEU A 101 17.44 9.04 -21.20
N PRO A 102 18.52 8.66 -20.47
CA PRO A 102 19.89 8.95 -20.85
C PRO A 102 20.41 8.01 -21.94
N LEU A 103 19.72 7.94 -23.08
CA LEU A 103 20.08 7.05 -24.20
C LEU A 103 21.44 7.38 -24.83
N HIS A 104 21.99 8.57 -24.55
CA HIS A 104 23.32 9.00 -24.97
C HIS A 104 24.44 8.43 -24.07
N LEU A 105 24.12 7.91 -22.89
CA LEU A 105 25.09 7.31 -21.98
C LEU A 105 25.18 5.80 -22.21
N HIS A 106 26.39 5.25 -22.10
CA HIS A 106 26.57 3.80 -22.12
C HIS A 106 25.93 3.18 -20.88
N ARG A 107 24.96 2.29 -21.08
CA ARG A 107 24.31 1.54 -20.02
C ARG A 107 25.12 0.29 -19.66
N PRO A 108 25.66 0.16 -18.42
CA PRO A 108 26.38 -1.03 -18.00
C PRO A 108 25.52 -2.29 -18.10
N ARG A 109 26.11 -3.43 -18.47
CA ARG A 109 25.36 -4.69 -18.67
C ARG A 109 24.62 -5.20 -17.42
N HIS A 110 25.17 -4.95 -16.23
CA HIS A 110 24.56 -5.35 -14.97
C HIS A 110 23.39 -4.44 -14.58
N GLN A 111 23.45 -3.16 -14.96
CA GLN A 111 22.49 -2.15 -14.55
C GLN A 111 21.09 -2.43 -15.09
N LYS A 112 20.08 -2.40 -14.22
CA LYS A 112 18.66 -2.54 -14.59
C LYS A 112 17.96 -1.20 -14.59
N TRP A 113 17.07 -1.01 -15.55
CA TRP A 113 16.19 0.16 -15.61
C TRP A 113 14.80 -0.23 -15.15
N VAL A 114 14.26 0.54 -14.21
CA VAL A 114 12.97 0.29 -13.56
C VAL A 114 11.98 1.37 -13.99
N TRP A 115 10.85 0.96 -14.56
CA TRP A 115 9.73 1.84 -14.82
C TRP A 115 8.90 2.01 -13.56
N LEU A 116 8.71 3.23 -13.08
CA LEU A 116 7.93 3.54 -11.90
C LEU A 116 6.66 4.32 -12.28
N SER A 117 5.48 3.78 -11.95
CA SER A 117 4.23 4.54 -11.97
C SER A 117 3.23 4.01 -10.95
N LEU A 118 2.62 4.93 -10.22
CA LEU A 118 1.47 4.63 -9.36
C LEU A 118 0.14 5.11 -9.95
N GLU A 119 0.16 5.65 -11.17
CA GLU A 119 -1.06 6.07 -11.86
C GLU A 119 -1.73 4.90 -12.58
N SER A 120 -3.05 4.99 -12.71
CA SER A 120 -3.85 4.01 -13.46
C SER A 120 -3.46 3.95 -14.95
N PRO A 121 -3.81 2.87 -15.68
CA PRO A 121 -3.54 2.76 -17.11
C PRO A 121 -4.06 3.94 -17.93
N ASP A 122 -5.21 4.50 -17.57
CA ASP A 122 -5.81 5.64 -18.28
C ASP A 122 -4.96 6.92 -18.17
N ASN A 123 -4.13 7.02 -17.13
CA ASN A 123 -3.28 8.18 -16.85
C ASN A 123 -1.82 7.99 -17.28
N ASN A 124 -1.45 6.80 -17.78
CA ASN A 124 -0.11 6.50 -18.30
C ASN A 124 -0.11 6.57 -19.83
N ARG A 125 0.21 7.75 -20.39
CA ARG A 125 0.21 7.95 -21.85
C ARG A 125 1.58 7.64 -22.45
N TYR A 126 1.60 7.36 -23.76
CA TYR A 126 2.82 7.13 -24.53
C TYR A 126 3.65 5.92 -24.05
N LEU A 127 3.02 4.87 -23.54
CA LEU A 127 3.73 3.68 -23.06
C LEU A 127 4.52 2.95 -24.16
N ASN A 128 3.98 2.92 -25.38
CA ASN A 128 4.63 2.27 -26.53
C ASN A 128 6.00 2.84 -26.90
N SER A 129 6.29 4.11 -26.58
CA SER A 129 7.61 4.70 -26.84
C SER A 129 8.70 4.14 -25.91
N PHE A 130 8.31 3.35 -24.91
CA PHE A 130 9.21 2.72 -23.94
C PHE A 130 9.31 1.20 -24.10
N ASN A 131 8.79 0.64 -25.19
CA ASN A 131 8.94 -0.77 -25.51
C ASN A 131 10.42 -1.13 -25.65
N ASN A 132 10.81 -2.26 -25.08
CA ASN A 132 12.19 -2.77 -25.03
C ASN A 132 13.17 -1.95 -24.17
N VAL A 133 12.70 -1.00 -23.36
CA VAL A 133 13.56 -0.12 -22.55
C VAL A 133 13.77 -0.66 -21.14
N PHE A 134 12.67 -0.98 -20.45
CA PHE A 134 12.68 -1.27 -19.02
C PHE A 134 12.76 -2.76 -18.73
N ASN A 135 13.50 -3.13 -17.68
CA ASN A 135 13.62 -4.52 -17.23
C ASN A 135 12.52 -4.88 -16.26
N TRP A 136 12.24 -3.96 -15.33
CA TRP A 136 11.34 -4.19 -14.21
C TRP A 136 10.30 -3.09 -14.10
N THR A 137 9.12 -3.46 -13.62
CA THR A 137 8.03 -2.53 -13.30
C THR A 137 7.94 -2.34 -11.80
N MET A 138 7.73 -1.09 -11.39
CA MET A 138 7.52 -0.71 -10.01
C MET A 138 6.20 0.06 -9.93
N SER A 139 5.16 -0.57 -9.36
CA SER A 139 3.78 -0.08 -9.44
C SER A 139 2.92 -0.55 -8.28
N TYR A 140 1.68 -0.03 -8.18
CA TYR A 140 0.70 -0.47 -7.19
C TYR A 140 0.17 -1.89 -7.45
N ARG A 141 0.28 -2.37 -8.70
CA ARG A 141 -0.18 -3.70 -9.09
C ARG A 141 0.58 -4.79 -8.34
N ARG A 142 -0.15 -5.80 -7.86
CA ARG A 142 0.42 -6.94 -7.12
C ARG A 142 1.23 -7.88 -8.00
N ASP A 143 1.07 -7.77 -9.33
CA ASP A 143 1.84 -8.51 -10.34
C ASP A 143 2.95 -7.67 -11.00
N ALA A 144 3.32 -6.52 -10.41
CA ALA A 144 4.53 -5.79 -10.76
C ALA A 144 5.78 -6.51 -10.22
N ASP A 145 6.93 -6.31 -10.87
CA ASP A 145 8.20 -6.85 -10.37
C ASP A 145 8.49 -6.34 -8.97
N ILE A 146 8.25 -5.05 -8.73
CA ILE A 146 8.35 -4.40 -7.42
C ILE A 146 7.00 -3.77 -7.08
N THR A 147 6.26 -4.39 -6.16
CA THR A 147 4.95 -3.87 -5.76
C THR A 147 5.09 -2.75 -4.72
N ILE A 148 4.53 -1.57 -4.99
CA ILE A 148 4.39 -0.45 -4.04
C ILE A 148 2.90 -0.16 -3.82
N PRO A 149 2.26 -0.72 -2.79
CA PRO A 149 0.88 -0.38 -2.50
C PRO A 149 0.79 1.05 -1.93
N TYR A 150 -0.37 1.69 -2.08
CA TYR A 150 -0.64 2.99 -1.42
C TYR A 150 -0.73 2.85 0.11
N GLY A 151 -1.14 1.68 0.58
CA GLY A 151 -1.16 1.32 1.98
C GLY A 151 -1.36 -0.18 2.17
N LYS A 152 -1.21 -0.63 3.41
CA LYS A 152 -1.46 -2.02 3.82
C LYS A 152 -1.90 -2.07 5.27
N LEU A 153 -2.50 -3.19 5.65
CA LEU A 153 -2.73 -3.51 7.05
C LEU A 153 -1.50 -4.21 7.65
N LEU A 154 -1.11 -3.77 8.83
CA LEU A 154 -0.12 -4.43 9.68
C LEU A 154 -0.82 -4.97 10.91
N LEU A 155 -0.43 -6.16 11.36
CA LEU A 155 -0.87 -6.65 12.67
C LEU A 155 -0.41 -5.68 13.76
N LYS A 156 -1.27 -5.43 14.74
CA LYS A 156 -0.90 -4.74 15.96
C LYS A 156 -0.09 -5.68 16.84
N ASP A 157 0.93 -5.15 17.50
CA ASP A 157 1.64 -5.90 18.54
C ASP A 157 0.69 -6.16 19.71
N CYS A 158 0.67 -7.40 20.20
CA CYS A 158 -0.23 -7.87 21.27
C CYS A 158 -0.12 -7.07 22.58
N ASP A 159 0.97 -6.32 22.76
CA ASP A 159 1.28 -5.55 23.97
C ASP A 159 0.70 -4.13 23.99
N THR A 160 0.02 -3.69 22.91
CA THR A 160 -0.73 -2.42 22.91
C THR A 160 -2.11 -2.63 23.54
N GLY A 161 -2.12 -2.61 24.88
CA GLY A 161 -3.26 -2.94 25.73
C GLY A 161 -4.59 -2.26 25.39
N ASN A 162 -5.68 -2.99 25.69
CA ASN A 162 -7.07 -2.54 25.87
C ASN A 162 -7.53 -1.34 25.04
N ASN A 163 -7.65 -1.51 23.72
CA ASN A 163 -8.51 -0.63 22.94
C ASN A 163 -9.94 -1.18 23.00
N SER A 164 -10.78 -0.57 23.83
CA SER A 164 -12.22 -0.82 23.82
C SER A 164 -12.80 -0.55 22.43
N THR A 165 -13.89 -1.23 22.05
CA THR A 165 -14.62 -0.95 20.79
C THR A 165 -15.04 0.52 20.66
N GLU A 166 -15.25 1.21 21.79
CA GLU A 166 -15.62 2.63 21.85
C GLU A 166 -14.50 3.59 21.45
N ASP A 167 -13.22 3.17 21.48
CA ASP A 167 -12.07 4.00 21.09
C ASP A 167 -11.73 3.89 19.60
N ILE A 168 -12.30 2.91 18.91
CA ILE A 168 -11.94 2.56 17.53
C ILE A 168 -12.73 3.37 16.50
N ILE A 169 -13.96 3.80 16.85
CA ILE A 169 -14.84 4.56 15.97
C ILE A 169 -14.73 6.04 16.35
N PRO A 170 -14.39 6.95 15.41
CA PRO A 170 -14.39 8.36 15.69
C PRO A 170 -15.75 8.84 16.23
N LYS A 171 -15.71 9.59 17.33
CA LYS A 171 -16.88 10.20 17.95
C LYS A 171 -17.37 11.39 17.12
N ASN A 172 -18.61 11.82 17.37
CA ASN A 172 -19.21 13.05 16.78
C ASN A 172 -19.39 13.04 15.25
N LYS A 173 -19.71 11.89 14.68
CA LYS A 173 -20.10 11.79 13.26
C LYS A 173 -21.45 12.46 13.03
N SER A 174 -21.50 13.43 12.14
CA SER A 174 -22.70 14.24 11.83
C SER A 174 -23.07 14.23 10.35
N ILE A 175 -22.11 13.98 9.46
CA ILE A 175 -22.33 13.97 8.01
C ILE A 175 -22.54 12.53 7.55
N LEU A 176 -23.61 12.25 6.80
CA LEU A 176 -23.86 10.89 6.31
C LEU A 176 -22.73 10.41 5.38
N ALA A 177 -22.45 11.14 4.31
CA ALA A 177 -21.41 10.77 3.35
C ALA A 177 -20.61 11.98 2.90
N CYS A 178 -19.29 11.80 2.76
CA CYS A 178 -18.38 12.82 2.26
C CYS A 178 -17.65 12.35 1.01
N TRP A 179 -17.39 13.28 0.09
CA TRP A 179 -16.59 13.03 -1.11
C TRP A 179 -15.61 14.18 -1.35
N VAL A 180 -14.31 13.88 -1.23
CA VAL A 180 -13.24 14.84 -1.50
C VAL A 180 -12.71 14.56 -2.90
N VAL A 181 -12.92 15.48 -3.84
CA VAL A 181 -12.58 15.31 -5.26
C VAL A 181 -11.90 16.54 -5.85
N SER A 182 -10.70 16.35 -6.39
CA SER A 182 -9.88 17.42 -6.98
C SER A 182 -9.99 17.51 -8.51
N HIS A 183 -10.26 16.40 -9.18
CA HIS A 183 -10.46 16.33 -10.63
C HIS A 183 -11.84 15.76 -10.93
N TYR A 184 -12.76 16.57 -11.41
CA TYR A 184 -14.12 16.13 -11.70
C TYR A 184 -14.38 16.21 -13.20
N GLU A 185 -14.85 15.09 -13.75
CA GLU A 185 -15.23 14.98 -15.16
C GLU A 185 -16.63 14.36 -15.24
N PRO A 186 -17.63 15.03 -15.85
CA PRO A 186 -19.03 14.58 -15.87
C PRO A 186 -19.28 13.16 -16.37
N GLN A 187 -18.40 12.66 -17.24
CA GLN A 187 -18.44 11.39 -17.96
C GLN A 187 -17.74 10.25 -17.21
N HIS A 188 -16.90 10.55 -16.22
CA HIS A 188 -16.23 9.49 -15.44
C HIS A 188 -17.26 8.67 -14.67
N ARG A 189 -17.02 7.35 -14.57
CA ARG A 189 -17.89 6.42 -13.83
C ARG A 189 -18.21 6.92 -12.42
N ARG A 190 -17.20 7.39 -11.68
CA ARG A 190 -17.38 7.96 -10.32
C ARG A 190 -18.35 9.15 -10.27
N SER A 191 -18.32 10.00 -11.29
CA SER A 191 -19.18 11.18 -11.38
C SER A 191 -20.61 10.79 -11.67
N LEU A 192 -20.82 9.76 -12.51
CA LEU A 192 -22.14 9.20 -12.79
C LEU A 192 -22.73 8.53 -11.55
N VAL A 193 -21.95 7.70 -10.85
CA VAL A 193 -22.35 7.06 -9.59
C VAL A 193 -22.71 8.11 -8.54
N TYR A 194 -21.85 9.12 -8.33
CA TYR A 194 -22.14 10.23 -7.43
C TYR A 194 -23.43 10.98 -7.80
N LYS A 195 -23.62 11.35 -9.07
CA LYS A 195 -24.82 12.06 -9.55
C LYS A 195 -26.10 11.28 -9.27
N SER A 196 -26.05 9.95 -9.36
CA SER A 196 -27.19 9.08 -9.08
C SER A 196 -27.40 8.89 -7.57
N LEU A 197 -26.32 8.63 -6.82
CA LEU A 197 -26.35 8.41 -5.37
C LEU A 197 -26.85 9.64 -4.59
N LYS A 198 -26.40 10.84 -4.96
CA LYS A 198 -26.79 12.10 -4.29
C LYS A 198 -28.29 12.42 -4.39
N ARG A 199 -29.04 11.75 -5.27
CA ARG A 199 -30.51 11.86 -5.34
C ARG A 199 -31.18 11.08 -4.21
N SER A 200 -30.50 10.08 -3.66
CA SER A 200 -31.02 9.18 -2.63
C SER A 200 -30.46 9.51 -1.25
N ILE A 201 -29.31 10.16 -1.13
CA ILE A 201 -28.71 10.54 0.16
C ILE A 201 -28.00 11.89 0.08
N PRO A 202 -27.91 12.66 1.19
CA PRO A 202 -27.02 13.80 1.27
C PRO A 202 -25.56 13.33 1.15
N VAL A 203 -24.78 14.04 0.32
CA VAL A 203 -23.35 13.82 0.14
C VAL A 203 -22.66 15.17 0.14
N GLU A 204 -21.84 15.43 1.16
CA GLU A 204 -21.01 16.63 1.24
C GLU A 204 -19.80 16.50 0.33
N VAL A 205 -19.56 17.51 -0.50
CA VAL A 205 -18.50 17.49 -1.50
C VAL A 205 -17.48 18.58 -1.23
N TYR A 206 -16.22 18.16 -1.15
CA TYR A 206 -15.08 19.03 -0.94
C TYR A 206 -14.12 18.96 -2.15
N GLY A 207 -13.39 20.04 -2.38
CA GLY A 207 -12.42 20.16 -3.47
C GLY A 207 -12.82 21.17 -4.54
N ARG A 208 -12.10 21.13 -5.67
CA ARG A 208 -12.17 22.18 -6.71
C ARG A 208 -13.57 22.35 -7.30
N LEU A 209 -14.33 21.26 -7.41
CA LEU A 209 -15.70 21.26 -7.94
C LEU A 209 -16.65 22.22 -7.18
N ARG A 210 -16.41 22.41 -5.88
CA ARG A 210 -17.25 23.22 -5.00
C ARG A 210 -16.55 24.47 -4.48
N GLY A 211 -15.32 24.74 -4.92
CA GLY A 211 -14.48 25.81 -4.38
C GLY A 211 -14.03 25.59 -2.92
N SER A 212 -14.36 24.45 -2.31
CA SER A 212 -14.04 24.09 -0.91
C SER A 212 -12.81 23.18 -0.86
N VAL A 213 -11.68 23.66 -1.39
CA VAL A 213 -10.42 22.91 -1.36
C VAL A 213 -9.92 22.81 0.08
N LEU A 214 -9.79 21.60 0.60
CA LEU A 214 -9.29 21.34 1.95
C LEU A 214 -7.76 21.46 1.98
N ALA A 215 -7.22 22.08 3.03
CA ALA A 215 -5.80 21.95 3.32
C ALA A 215 -5.48 20.51 3.72
N SER A 216 -4.21 20.10 3.56
CA SER A 216 -3.76 18.73 3.89
C SER A 216 -4.04 18.36 5.36
N ILE A 217 -3.94 19.33 6.27
CA ILE A 217 -4.19 19.17 7.71
C ILE A 217 -5.67 18.96 8.03
N ASP A 218 -6.57 19.54 7.24
CA ASP A 218 -8.03 19.46 7.46
C ASP A 218 -8.67 18.23 6.85
N LEU A 219 -7.94 17.51 5.97
CA LEU A 219 -8.49 16.40 5.20
C LEU A 219 -9.01 15.25 6.08
N LEU A 220 -8.18 14.75 7.01
CA LEU A 220 -8.60 13.64 7.89
C LEU A 220 -9.64 14.07 8.92
N PRO A 221 -9.51 15.22 9.62
CA PRO A 221 -10.55 15.73 10.52
C PRO A 221 -11.89 15.98 9.82
N THR A 222 -11.88 16.45 8.58
CA THR A 222 -13.13 16.62 7.81
C THR A 222 -13.79 15.27 7.56
N ILE A 223 -13.04 14.29 7.06
CA ILE A 223 -13.59 12.96 6.75
C ILE A 223 -14.02 12.21 8.02
N SER A 224 -13.34 12.41 9.16
CA SER A 224 -13.66 11.71 10.40
C SER A 224 -15.05 12.06 10.94
N SER A 225 -15.56 13.28 10.62
CA SER A 225 -16.92 13.73 10.93
C SER A 225 -18.01 13.04 10.09
N CYS A 226 -17.62 12.25 9.09
CA CYS A 226 -18.52 11.55 8.18
C CYS A 226 -18.70 10.08 8.59
N TYR A 227 -19.89 9.52 8.43
CA TYR A 227 -20.11 8.07 8.57
C TYR A 227 -19.44 7.33 7.41
N PHE A 228 -19.71 7.78 6.20
CA PHE A 228 -19.20 7.17 4.97
C PHE A 228 -18.28 8.14 4.23
N TYR A 229 -17.21 7.60 3.64
CA TYR A 229 -16.38 8.33 2.70
C TYR A 229 -16.47 7.66 1.32
N LEU A 230 -16.78 8.43 0.28
CA LEU A 230 -16.81 7.94 -1.09
C LEU A 230 -15.37 7.80 -1.61
N SER A 231 -14.78 6.64 -1.39
CA SER A 231 -13.44 6.25 -1.86
C SER A 231 -13.45 5.89 -3.35
N PHE A 232 -13.93 6.81 -4.20
CA PHE A 232 -14.10 6.55 -5.63
C PHE A 232 -12.82 6.88 -6.41
N GLU A 233 -12.24 5.85 -7.01
CA GLU A 233 -11.06 5.96 -7.85
C GLU A 233 -11.34 6.70 -9.15
N ASN A 234 -10.30 7.32 -9.71
CA ASN A 234 -10.40 8.03 -10.99
C ASN A 234 -10.48 7.09 -12.19
N SER A 235 -10.11 5.82 -12.03
CA SER A 235 -10.16 4.76 -13.05
C SER A 235 -10.61 3.44 -12.42
N ILE A 236 -11.25 2.58 -13.21
CA ILE A 236 -11.46 1.18 -12.85
C ILE A 236 -10.30 0.39 -13.44
N ALA A 237 -9.37 -0.04 -12.59
CA ALA A 237 -8.19 -0.78 -13.00
C ALA A 237 -7.80 -1.78 -11.93
N LYS A 238 -7.38 -2.98 -12.36
CA LYS A 238 -6.90 -4.06 -11.48
C LYS A 238 -5.93 -3.52 -10.43
N ASP A 239 -6.11 -3.90 -9.18
CA ASP A 239 -5.33 -3.56 -7.99
C ASP A 239 -5.27 -2.06 -7.63
N TYR A 240 -5.96 -1.19 -8.36
CA TYR A 240 -5.83 0.25 -8.21
C TYR A 240 -6.63 0.78 -7.01
N ILE A 241 -6.08 0.57 -5.81
CA ILE A 241 -6.66 0.94 -4.53
C ILE A 241 -5.72 1.94 -3.85
N THR A 242 -6.13 3.20 -3.81
CA THR A 242 -5.22 4.32 -3.57
C THR A 242 -5.32 4.90 -2.15
N GLU A 243 -4.76 6.10 -1.94
CA GLU A 243 -4.90 6.86 -0.69
C GLU A 243 -6.36 7.05 -0.27
N LYS A 244 -7.33 6.95 -1.19
CA LYS A 244 -8.76 7.08 -0.91
C LYS A 244 -9.27 6.03 0.06
N LEU A 245 -8.80 4.78 -0.05
CA LEU A 245 -9.11 3.74 0.92
C LEU A 245 -8.23 3.91 2.16
N TRP A 246 -6.92 3.90 1.95
CA TRP A 246 -5.95 3.76 3.03
C TRP A 246 -5.84 5.00 3.92
N ARG A 247 -5.51 6.15 3.33
CA ARG A 247 -5.31 7.39 4.08
C ARG A 247 -6.64 8.04 4.41
N ASN A 248 -7.48 8.26 3.40
CA ASN A 248 -8.65 9.11 3.54
C ASN A 248 -9.78 8.42 4.33
N ALA A 249 -10.13 7.18 4.02
CA ALA A 249 -11.18 6.48 4.77
C ALA A 249 -10.64 5.83 6.05
N TYR A 250 -9.67 4.91 5.92
CA TYR A 250 -9.22 4.14 7.07
C TYR A 250 -8.46 5.00 8.10
N GLN A 251 -7.56 5.92 7.74
CA GLN A 251 -6.95 6.73 8.80
C GLN A 251 -7.91 7.76 9.40
N ALA A 252 -8.88 8.30 8.64
CA ALA A 252 -9.89 9.20 9.20
C ALA A 252 -10.98 8.49 10.02
N GLY A 253 -11.14 7.17 9.85
CA GLY A 253 -12.16 6.39 10.54
C GLY A 253 -13.58 6.59 10.00
N ALA A 254 -13.72 6.82 8.70
CA ALA A 254 -14.99 6.69 7.99
C ALA A 254 -15.08 5.32 7.30
N VAL A 255 -16.28 4.76 7.18
CA VAL A 255 -16.48 3.52 6.41
C VAL A 255 -16.37 3.84 4.91
N PRO A 256 -15.43 3.24 4.18
CA PRO A 256 -15.27 3.52 2.75
C PRO A 256 -16.39 2.90 1.93
N VAL A 257 -17.00 3.71 1.08
CA VAL A 257 -17.84 3.26 -0.04
C VAL A 257 -16.97 3.33 -1.28
N VAL A 258 -16.58 2.16 -1.81
CA VAL A 258 -15.51 2.04 -2.80
C VAL A 258 -16.07 1.85 -4.21
N LEU A 259 -15.36 2.44 -5.18
CA LEU A 259 -15.57 2.25 -6.61
C LEU A 259 -14.21 2.32 -7.28
N GLY A 260 -13.76 1.22 -7.88
CA GLY A 260 -12.43 1.08 -8.45
C GLY A 260 -12.28 -0.30 -9.11
N PRO A 261 -11.26 -1.11 -8.78
CA PRO A 261 -11.18 -2.49 -9.27
C PRO A 261 -12.37 -3.36 -8.83
N PRO A 262 -12.49 -4.59 -9.36
CA PRO A 262 -13.49 -5.55 -8.91
C PRO A 262 -13.43 -5.85 -7.39
N PRO A 263 -14.52 -6.35 -6.78
CA PRO A 263 -14.55 -6.68 -5.35
C PRO A 263 -13.42 -7.61 -4.89
N ASP A 264 -13.00 -8.57 -5.71
CA ASP A 264 -11.94 -9.52 -5.38
C ASP A 264 -10.58 -8.84 -5.10
N ASP A 265 -10.28 -7.76 -5.81
CA ASP A 265 -9.06 -6.98 -5.61
C ASP A 265 -9.07 -6.29 -4.24
N TYR A 266 -10.24 -5.76 -3.81
CA TYR A 266 -10.40 -5.20 -2.47
C TYR A 266 -10.32 -6.28 -1.40
N MET A 267 -11.01 -7.41 -1.58
CA MET A 267 -11.00 -8.53 -0.62
C MET A 267 -9.61 -9.15 -0.44
N ALA A 268 -8.74 -9.04 -1.44
CA ALA A 268 -7.39 -9.57 -1.36
C ALA A 268 -6.43 -8.70 -0.53
N VAL A 269 -6.78 -7.45 -0.21
CA VAL A 269 -5.92 -6.53 0.56
C VAL A 269 -6.59 -5.95 1.80
N ALA A 270 -7.91 -6.02 1.88
CA ALA A 270 -8.72 -5.49 2.97
C ALA A 270 -9.64 -6.58 3.54
N PRO A 271 -9.84 -6.63 4.86
CA PRO A 271 -10.73 -7.60 5.50
C PRO A 271 -12.15 -7.50 4.94
N PRO A 272 -12.86 -8.64 4.83
CA PRO A 272 -14.31 -8.61 4.60
C PRO A 272 -14.99 -7.72 5.65
N ASN A 273 -16.08 -7.07 5.28
CA ASN A 273 -16.78 -6.11 6.15
C ASN A 273 -15.92 -4.93 6.64
N SER A 274 -14.93 -4.48 5.86
CA SER A 274 -14.20 -3.23 6.15
C SER A 274 -14.47 -2.11 5.13
N PHE A 275 -15.21 -2.42 4.08
CA PHE A 275 -15.61 -1.50 3.01
C PHE A 275 -16.98 -1.91 2.46
N ILE A 276 -17.61 -1.00 1.72
CA ILE A 276 -18.89 -1.21 1.01
C ILE A 276 -18.61 -1.01 -0.47
N HIS A 277 -18.72 -2.06 -1.29
CA HIS A 277 -18.46 -1.93 -2.72
C HIS A 277 -19.74 -1.48 -3.45
N VAL A 278 -19.62 -0.50 -4.36
CA VAL A 278 -20.79 0.04 -5.08
C VAL A 278 -21.51 -1.04 -5.90
N GLU A 279 -20.76 -2.02 -6.42
CA GLU A 279 -21.28 -3.10 -7.26
C GLU A 279 -21.96 -4.23 -6.47
N ASP A 280 -21.91 -4.21 -5.13
CA ASP A 280 -22.66 -5.15 -4.29
C ASP A 280 -24.18 -4.85 -4.30
N PHE A 281 -24.57 -3.72 -4.90
CA PHE A 281 -25.94 -3.23 -4.93
C PHE A 281 -26.50 -3.21 -6.36
N PRO A 282 -27.77 -3.60 -6.57
CA PRO A 282 -28.39 -3.59 -7.89
C PRO A 282 -28.59 -2.17 -8.44
N SER A 283 -28.57 -1.14 -7.59
CA SER A 283 -28.61 0.26 -8.01
C SER A 283 -28.02 1.19 -6.95
N THR A 284 -27.63 2.41 -7.36
CA THR A 284 -27.20 3.45 -6.41
C THR A 284 -28.32 3.90 -5.45
N LYS A 285 -29.58 3.65 -5.80
CA LYS A 285 -30.72 3.92 -4.91
C LYS A 285 -30.72 2.91 -3.75
N GLU A 286 -30.52 1.63 -4.04
CA GLU A 286 -30.40 0.60 -3.01
C GLU A 286 -29.14 0.79 -2.16
N LEU A 287 -28.01 1.18 -2.76
CA LEU A 287 -26.83 1.61 -2.00
C LEU A 287 -27.18 2.80 -1.06
N GLY A 288 -27.90 3.81 -1.56
CA GLY A 288 -28.32 4.95 -0.73
C GLY A 288 -29.22 4.54 0.44
N ASN A 289 -30.20 3.66 0.20
CA ASN A 289 -31.07 3.11 1.24
C ASN A 289 -30.26 2.35 2.30
N TYR A 290 -29.32 1.52 1.83
CA TYR A 290 -28.43 0.76 2.69
C TYR A 290 -27.61 1.66 3.62
N LEU A 291 -26.98 2.71 3.10
CA LEU A 291 -26.17 3.64 3.89
C LEU A 291 -27.02 4.38 4.95
N ARG A 292 -28.25 4.78 4.63
CA ARG A 292 -29.17 5.39 5.61
C ARG A 292 -29.52 4.44 6.74
N GLN A 293 -29.85 3.19 6.42
CA GLN A 293 -30.18 2.18 7.43
C GLN A 293 -28.96 1.86 8.30
N LEU A 294 -27.80 1.69 7.68
CA LEU A 294 -26.56 1.39 8.37
C LEU A 294 -26.13 2.51 9.32
N GLN A 295 -26.35 3.79 8.98
CA GLN A 295 -26.07 4.90 9.90
C GLN A 295 -26.87 4.81 11.22
N LEU A 296 -28.10 4.32 11.15
CA LEU A 296 -29.01 4.24 12.31
C LEU A 296 -28.76 2.98 13.16
N ASP A 297 -28.23 1.93 12.54
CA ASP A 297 -27.89 0.67 13.20
C ASP A 297 -26.46 0.71 13.75
N LYS A 298 -26.34 1.11 15.02
CA LYS A 298 -25.04 1.27 15.69
C LYS A 298 -24.23 -0.02 15.75
N GLU A 299 -24.87 -1.16 15.96
CA GLU A 299 -24.19 -2.46 16.08
C GLU A 299 -23.63 -2.88 14.73
N ARG A 300 -24.45 -2.83 13.68
CA ARG A 300 -24.01 -3.17 12.32
C ARG A 300 -22.95 -2.21 11.81
N TYR A 301 -23.10 -0.92 12.09
CA TYR A 301 -22.09 0.09 11.74
C TYR A 301 -20.77 -0.17 12.46
N ALA A 302 -20.79 -0.50 13.75
CA ALA A 302 -19.60 -0.84 14.52
C ALA A 302 -18.88 -2.07 13.96
N GLY A 303 -19.63 -3.03 13.41
CA GLY A 303 -19.06 -4.20 12.71
C GLY A 303 -18.05 -3.84 11.61
N TYR A 304 -18.21 -2.69 10.94
CA TYR A 304 -17.27 -2.23 9.89
C TYR A 304 -15.89 -1.83 10.41
N PHE A 305 -15.72 -1.75 11.72
CA PHE A 305 -14.49 -1.34 12.38
C PHE A 305 -13.81 -2.50 13.14
N ALA A 306 -14.41 -3.69 13.18
CA ALA A 306 -13.89 -4.84 13.94
C ALA A 306 -12.45 -5.21 13.56
N TRP A 307 -12.07 -5.06 12.29
CA TRP A 307 -10.71 -5.33 11.82
C TRP A 307 -9.64 -4.50 12.54
N ARG A 308 -9.98 -3.33 13.09
CA ARG A 308 -9.03 -2.47 13.80
C ARG A 308 -8.61 -3.01 15.17
N HIS A 309 -9.26 -4.06 15.67
CA HIS A 309 -8.76 -4.77 16.85
C HIS A 309 -7.42 -5.43 16.56
N SER A 310 -7.26 -6.02 15.38
CA SER A 310 -6.08 -6.79 15.00
C SER A 310 -5.10 -6.01 14.14
N TYR A 311 -5.56 -4.97 13.43
CA TYR A 311 -4.76 -4.30 12.42
C TYR A 311 -4.63 -2.78 12.63
N GLN A 312 -3.50 -2.25 12.19
CA GLN A 312 -3.25 -0.83 11.98
C GLN A 312 -2.95 -0.54 10.50
N VAL A 313 -3.25 0.68 10.06
CA VAL A 313 -3.05 1.09 8.67
C VAL A 313 -1.66 1.68 8.50
N LYS A 314 -0.84 1.08 7.64
CA LYS A 314 0.39 1.68 7.14
C LYS A 314 0.12 2.29 5.78
N VAL A 315 0.43 3.58 5.62
CA VAL A 315 0.38 4.29 4.33
C VAL A 315 1.80 4.56 3.84
N TYR A 316 2.01 4.46 2.53
CA TYR A 316 3.29 4.77 1.91
C TYR A 316 3.21 6.15 1.27
N THR A 317 3.60 7.20 1.99
CA THR A 317 3.60 8.59 1.48
C THR A 317 5.00 9.12 1.16
N ASP A 318 6.05 8.49 1.69
CA ASP A 318 7.43 8.89 1.46
C ASP A 318 8.03 8.12 0.28
N TRP A 319 8.49 8.85 -0.74
CA TRP A 319 9.12 8.25 -1.91
C TRP A 319 10.40 7.50 -1.58
N ARG A 320 11.14 7.92 -0.54
CA ARG A 320 12.36 7.23 -0.11
C ARG A 320 12.04 5.84 0.40
N GLU A 321 10.99 5.69 1.21
CA GLU A 321 10.56 4.36 1.69
C GLU A 321 10.17 3.45 0.52
N ARG A 322 9.41 3.99 -0.44
CA ARG A 322 8.99 3.26 -1.64
C ARG A 322 10.21 2.77 -2.43
N LEU A 323 11.21 3.63 -2.65
CA LEU A 323 12.42 3.27 -3.38
C LEU A 323 13.30 2.27 -2.61
N CYS A 324 13.48 2.46 -1.30
CA CYS A 324 14.22 1.51 -0.47
C CYS A 324 13.57 0.11 -0.45
N SER A 325 12.25 0.00 -0.67
CA SER A 325 11.56 -1.30 -0.74
C SER A 325 11.97 -2.20 -1.92
N ILE A 326 12.77 -1.68 -2.87
CA ILE A 326 13.39 -2.49 -3.93
C ILE A 326 14.40 -3.48 -3.35
N CYS A 327 15.22 -3.05 -2.40
CA CYS A 327 16.38 -3.83 -1.91
C CYS A 327 16.00 -5.21 -1.34
N PRO A 328 14.96 -5.35 -0.49
CA PRO A 328 14.52 -6.67 0.00
C PRO A 328 14.05 -7.63 -1.10
N GLN A 329 13.66 -7.12 -2.27
CA GLN A 329 13.14 -7.91 -3.39
C GLN A 329 14.20 -8.15 -4.47
N TYR A 330 15.30 -7.37 -4.49
CA TYR A 330 16.25 -7.32 -5.60
C TYR A 330 16.77 -8.70 -6.04
N HIS A 331 17.21 -9.53 -5.10
CA HIS A 331 17.81 -10.83 -5.42
C HIS A 331 16.80 -11.87 -5.92
N SER A 332 15.50 -11.67 -5.70
CA SER A 332 14.46 -12.55 -6.27
C SER A 332 14.01 -12.10 -7.67
N LEU A 333 14.41 -10.91 -8.13
CA LEU A 333 14.00 -10.39 -9.42
C LEU A 333 14.74 -11.08 -10.59
N PRO A 334 14.07 -11.27 -11.74
CA PRO A 334 14.69 -11.91 -12.89
C PRO A 334 15.90 -11.14 -13.41
N ALA A 335 17.05 -11.81 -13.48
CA ALA A 335 18.30 -11.21 -13.98
C ALA A 335 18.25 -10.86 -15.48
N GLN A 336 17.48 -11.60 -16.28
CA GLN A 336 17.27 -11.33 -17.71
C GLN A 336 15.78 -11.16 -17.99
N LYS A 337 15.33 -9.91 -18.02
CA LYS A 337 13.96 -9.54 -18.37
C LYS A 337 13.94 -8.17 -19.02
N VAL A 338 13.10 -7.99 -20.03
CA VAL A 338 12.78 -6.73 -20.67
C VAL A 338 11.29 -6.74 -21.02
N TYR A 339 10.60 -5.64 -20.78
CA TYR A 339 9.22 -5.47 -21.25
C TYR A 339 9.23 -5.05 -22.71
N HIS A 340 8.94 -6.02 -23.59
CA HIS A 340 8.82 -5.80 -25.03
C HIS A 340 7.58 -4.97 -25.40
N ASP A 341 6.51 -5.14 -24.63
CA ASP A 341 5.27 -4.38 -24.74
C ASP A 341 4.86 -3.91 -23.34
N LEU A 342 5.24 -2.67 -23.02
CA LEU A 342 4.93 -2.08 -21.72
C LEU A 342 3.45 -1.70 -21.63
N GLU A 343 2.83 -1.26 -22.74
CA GLU A 343 1.42 -0.88 -22.75
C GLU A 343 0.52 -2.09 -22.49
N ALA A 344 0.78 -3.23 -23.15
CA ALA A 344 0.03 -4.46 -22.91
C ALA A 344 0.13 -4.92 -21.45
N TRP A 345 1.31 -4.81 -20.82
CA TRP A 345 1.44 -5.12 -19.40
C TRP A 345 0.64 -4.16 -18.53
N VAL A 346 0.71 -2.84 -18.76
CA VAL A 346 -0.02 -1.85 -17.95
C VAL A 346 -1.53 -2.02 -18.09
N ARG A 347 -2.03 -2.34 -19.30
CA ARG A 347 -3.47 -2.46 -19.60
C ARG A 347 -4.09 -3.82 -19.33
N LYS A 348 -3.29 -4.84 -19.03
CA LYS A 348 -3.77 -6.18 -18.66
C LYS A 348 -4.54 -6.17 -17.36
#